data_AF-E8KGN9-F1
#
_entry.id   AF-E8KGN9-F1
#
_cell.length_a   1.000
_cell.length_b   1.000
_cell.length_c   1.000
_cell.angle_alpha   90.00
_cell.angle_beta   90.00
_cell.angle_gamma   90.00
#
_symmetry.space_group_name_H-M   'P 1'
#
loop_
_entity.id
_entity.type
_entity.pdbx_description
1 polymer ?
#
loop_
_entity_poly.entity_id
_entity_poly.type
_entity_poly.pdbx_seq_one_letter_code
_entity_poly.pdbx_strand_id
1 'polypeptide(L)'
;DFAEQTGIAYRTMQGYIGGEREPNAEGMSGIAKAGVNLNWLVSGEGEMFQIATQEIAMSEQEEKLLNNYRTMPENLKDAFAISFKEISEKQ
;
A
#
# COMPACT_ATOMS: atom_id res chain seq x y z
N ASP A 1 -10.91 16.17 11.50
CA ASP A 1 -11.54 16.79 10.31
C ASP A 1 -10.67 16.56 9.07
N PHE A 2 -11.17 16.42 7.83
CA PHE A 2 -10.31 16.11 6.66
C PHE A 2 -9.34 17.25 6.33
N ALA A 3 -9.78 18.50 6.54
CA ALA A 3 -8.92 19.69 6.44
C ALA A 3 -7.81 19.71 7.50
N GLU A 4 -8.11 19.23 8.71
CA GLU A 4 -7.14 19.11 9.80
C GLU A 4 -6.11 17.99 9.53
N GLN A 5 -6.57 16.86 8.99
CA GLN A 5 -5.70 15.73 8.63
C GLN A 5 -4.75 16.04 7.48
N THR A 6 -5.23 16.76 6.47
CA THR A 6 -4.46 17.09 5.27
C THR A 6 -3.69 18.41 5.39
N GLY A 7 -4.13 19.30 6.29
CA GLY A 7 -3.66 20.69 6.35
C GLY A 7 -4.15 21.55 5.16
N ILE A 8 -5.04 21.02 4.32
CA ILE A 8 -5.55 21.70 3.13
C ILE A 8 -6.85 22.41 3.48
N ALA A 9 -6.87 23.73 3.26
CA ALA A 9 -8.08 24.51 3.44
C ALA A 9 -9.20 24.02 2.49
N TYR A 10 -10.43 23.97 3.00
CA TYR A 10 -11.59 23.44 2.27
C TYR A 10 -11.78 24.07 0.87
N ARG A 11 -11.60 25.40 0.76
CA ARG A 11 -11.70 26.11 -0.52
C ARG A 11 -10.64 25.67 -1.53
N THR A 12 -9.42 25.42 -1.08
CA THR A 12 -8.33 24.94 -1.95
C THR A 12 -8.66 23.54 -2.47
N MET A 13 -9.21 22.69 -1.61
CA MET A 13 -9.65 21.35 -1.98
C MET A 13 -10.79 21.34 -2.99
N GLN A 14 -11.78 22.22 -2.83
CA GLN A 14 -12.83 22.41 -3.83
C GLN A 14 -12.25 22.84 -5.18
N GLY A 15 -11.23 23.71 -5.18
CA GLY A 15 -10.51 24.09 -6.39
C GLY A 15 -9.80 22.91 -7.08
N TYR A 16 -9.27 21.96 -6.30
CA TYR A 16 -8.68 20.72 -6.83
C TYR A 16 -9.74 19.80 -7.44
N ILE A 17 -10.85 19.57 -6.72
CA ILE A 17 -11.94 18.69 -7.18
C ILE A 17 -12.63 19.28 -8.43
N GLY A 18 -12.80 20.60 -8.46
CA GLY A 18 -13.40 21.31 -9.59
C GLY A 18 -12.47 21.47 -10.80
N GLY A 19 -11.20 21.07 -10.70
CA GLY A 19 -10.20 21.25 -11.76
C GLY A 19 -9.81 22.72 -12.00
N GLU A 20 -10.19 23.63 -11.11
CA GLU A 20 -9.80 25.04 -11.19
C GLU A 20 -8.30 25.22 -10.96
N ARG A 21 -7.70 24.30 -10.18
CA ARG A 21 -6.28 24.32 -9.82
C ARG A 21 -5.76 22.89 -9.66
N GLU A 22 -4.50 22.67 -10.02
CA GLU A 22 -3.80 21.43 -9.72
C GLU A 22 -3.08 21.52 -8.36
N PRO A 23 -3.02 20.42 -7.58
CA PRO A 23 -2.28 20.38 -6.33
C PRO A 23 -0.77 20.52 -6.56
N ASN A 24 -0.16 21.49 -5.87
CA ASN A 24 1.30 21.64 -5.81
C ASN A 24 1.92 20.64 -4.79
N ALA A 25 3.23 20.70 -4.57
CA ALA A 25 3.92 19.78 -3.65
C ALA A 25 3.32 19.75 -2.23
N GLU A 26 2.88 20.89 -1.69
CA GLU A 26 2.22 20.96 -0.38
C GLU A 26 0.84 20.31 -0.40
N GLY A 27 0.03 20.59 -1.43
CA GLY A 27 -1.26 19.94 -1.66
C GLY A 27 -1.13 18.43 -1.82
N MET A 28 -0.15 17.97 -2.60
CA MET A 28 0.17 16.55 -2.78
C MET A 28 0.58 15.90 -1.46
N SER A 29 1.44 16.55 -0.67
CA SER A 29 1.83 16.04 0.66
C SER A 29 0.62 15.95 1.61
N GLY A 30 -0.26 16.94 1.59
CA GLY A 30 -1.49 16.92 2.38
C GLY A 30 -2.43 15.78 1.99
N ILE A 31 -2.60 15.54 0.69
CA ILE A 31 -3.40 14.42 0.16
C ILE A 31 -2.76 13.07 0.55
N ALA A 32 -1.44 12.96 0.51
CA ALA A 32 -0.74 11.74 0.96
C ALA A 32 -0.95 11.44 2.45
N LYS A 33 -1.06 12.47 3.32
CA LYS A 33 -1.38 12.28 4.75
C LYS A 33 -2.79 11.72 5.01
N ALA A 34 -3.70 11.89 4.04
CA ALA A 34 -4.99 11.20 4.07
C ALA A 34 -4.88 9.71 3.66
N GLY A 35 -3.67 9.21 3.41
CA GLY A 35 -3.41 7.84 3.01
C GLY A 35 -3.54 7.62 1.50
N VAL A 36 -3.62 8.67 0.68
CA VAL A 36 -3.71 8.51 -0.78
C VAL A 36 -2.33 8.20 -1.36
N ASN A 37 -2.29 7.28 -2.32
CA ASN A 37 -1.09 6.96 -3.08
C ASN A 37 -0.88 8.00 -4.19
N LEU A 38 0.25 8.71 -4.14
CA LEU A 38 0.55 9.77 -5.12
C LEU A 38 0.83 9.23 -6.52
N ASN A 39 1.30 7.97 -6.66
CA ASN A 39 1.44 7.36 -7.98
C ASN A 39 0.07 7.21 -8.64
N TRP A 40 -0.89 6.65 -7.91
CA TRP A 40 -2.26 6.51 -8.38
C TRP A 40 -2.90 7.88 -8.68
N LEU A 41 -2.69 8.86 -7.81
CA LEU A 41 -3.28 10.20 -7.97
C LEU A 41 -2.87 10.87 -9.28
N VAL A 42 -1.63 10.67 -9.73
CA VAL A 42 -1.08 11.32 -10.93
C VAL A 42 -1.27 10.48 -12.19
N SER A 43 -1.13 9.16 -12.09
CA SER A 43 -1.16 8.26 -13.26
C SER A 43 -2.51 7.56 -13.47
N GLY A 44 -3.34 7.47 -12.44
CA GLY A 44 -4.51 6.59 -12.41
C GLY A 44 -4.18 5.11 -12.24
N GLU A 45 -2.90 4.76 -12.10
CA GLU A 45 -2.43 3.37 -12.04
C GLU A 45 -2.07 2.93 -10.61
N GLY A 46 -2.37 1.66 -10.32
CA GLY A 46 -2.15 1.05 -9.01
C GLY A 46 -3.29 1.30 -8.02
N GLU A 47 -3.02 1.10 -6.73
CA GLU A 47 -4.02 1.26 -5.67
C GLU A 47 -4.16 2.72 -5.23
N MET A 48 -5.40 3.16 -5.05
CA MET A 48 -5.77 4.54 -4.68
C MET A 48 -5.25 4.95 -3.32
N PHE A 49 -5.34 4.05 -2.35
CA PHE A 49 -4.85 4.27 -1.01
C PHE A 49 -3.54 3.53 -0.81
N GLN A 50 -2.65 4.12 -0.03
CA GLN A 50 -1.52 3.42 0.53
C GLN A 50 -2.09 2.24 1.30
N ILE A 51 -1.79 1.03 0.83
CA ILE A 51 -2.05 -0.16 1.61
C ILE A 51 -1.28 0.09 2.90
N ALA A 52 -1.98 0.16 4.03
CA ALA A 52 -1.34 -0.09 5.31
C ALA A 52 -0.95 -1.58 5.27
N THR A 53 0.06 -1.93 4.47
CA THR A 53 0.98 -2.96 4.89
C THR A 53 1.35 -2.45 6.26
N GLN A 54 0.81 -3.10 7.28
CA GLN A 54 1.48 -3.08 8.55
C GLN A 54 2.92 -3.38 8.15
N GLU A 55 3.80 -2.38 8.23
CA GLU A 55 5.22 -2.63 8.22
C GLU A 55 5.47 -3.38 9.52
N ILE A 56 4.96 -4.61 9.60
CA ILE A 56 5.53 -5.65 10.40
C ILE A 56 6.88 -5.78 9.74
N ALA A 57 7.86 -5.06 10.31
CA ALA A 57 9.24 -5.24 9.97
C ALA A 57 9.45 -6.76 10.00
N MET A 58 9.69 -7.34 8.83
CA MET A 58 9.84 -8.78 8.69
C MET A 58 10.92 -9.20 9.66
N SER A 59 10.59 -10.12 10.56
CA SER A 59 11.58 -10.70 11.44
C SER A 59 12.66 -11.39 10.60
N GLU A 60 13.87 -11.49 11.14
CA GLU A 60 14.96 -12.22 10.48
C GLU A 60 14.55 -13.67 10.12
N GLN A 61 13.63 -14.26 10.88
CA GLN A 61 13.11 -15.60 10.61
C GLN A 61 12.23 -15.61 9.35
N GLU A 62 11.34 -14.65 9.20
CA GLU A 62 10.47 -14.54 8.01
C GLU A 62 11.30 -14.23 6.75
N GLU A 63 12.32 -13.39 6.86
CA GLU A 63 13.23 -13.10 5.74
C GLU A 63 14.01 -14.34 5.30
N LYS A 64 14.56 -15.10 6.27
CA LYS A 64 15.23 -16.39 5.99
C LYS A 64 14.28 -17.39 5.35
N LEU A 65 13.03 -17.46 5.80
CA LEU A 65 12.04 -18.37 5.26
C LEU A 65 11.71 -18.05 3.79
N LEU A 66 11.51 -16.77 3.46
CA LEU A 66 11.32 -16.34 2.07
C LEU A 66 12.54 -16.63 1.19
N ASN A 67 13.75 -16.37 1.67
CA ASN A 67 14.97 -16.65 0.90
C ASN A 67 15.12 -18.14 0.63
N ASN A 68 14.92 -18.99 1.64
CA ASN A 68 14.95 -20.43 1.46
C ASN A 68 13.88 -20.89 0.45
N TYR A 69 12.65 -20.37 0.57
CA TYR A 69 11.56 -20.67 -0.36
C TYR A 69 11.91 -20.30 -1.82
N ARG A 70 12.53 -19.15 -2.05
CA ARG A 70 12.93 -18.71 -3.40
C ARG A 70 14.01 -19.60 -4.02
N THR A 71 14.90 -20.15 -3.20
CA THR A 71 16.02 -20.98 -3.65
C THR A 71 15.71 -22.47 -3.77
N MET A 72 14.59 -22.93 -3.23
CA MET A 72 14.28 -24.36 -3.24
C MET A 72 13.83 -24.86 -4.63
N PRO A 73 14.08 -26.14 -4.97
CA PRO A 73 13.62 -26.71 -6.23
C PRO A 73 12.09 -26.87 -6.25
N GLU A 74 11.53 -26.92 -7.45
CA GLU A 74 10.09 -26.79 -7.68
C GLU A 74 9.26 -27.87 -6.98
N ASN A 75 9.76 -29.11 -6.97
CA ASN A 75 9.13 -30.22 -6.25
C ASN A 75 8.96 -29.95 -4.74
N LEU A 76 9.86 -29.17 -4.15
CA LEU A 76 9.80 -28.80 -2.74
C LEU A 76 8.78 -27.66 -2.51
N LYS A 77 8.65 -26.74 -3.48
CA LYS A 77 7.59 -25.72 -3.47
C LYS A 77 6.21 -26.34 -3.59
N ASP A 78 6.05 -27.34 -4.44
CA ASP A 78 4.79 -28.08 -4.59
C ASP A 78 4.37 -28.76 -3.28
N ALA A 79 5.32 -29.39 -2.59
CA ALA A 79 5.07 -29.99 -1.28
C ALA A 79 4.64 -28.94 -0.24
N PHE A 80 5.31 -27.79 -0.20
CA PHE A 80 4.92 -26.67 0.67
C PHE A 80 3.51 -26.14 0.35
N ALA A 81 3.16 -26.04 -0.93
CA ALA A 81 1.84 -25.57 -1.35
C ALA A 81 0.72 -26.49 -0.84
N ILE A 82 0.93 -27.81 -0.85
CA ILE A 82 -0.01 -28.78 -0.28
C ILE A 82 -0.16 -28.55 1.22
N SER A 83 0.96 -28.45 1.96
CA SER A 83 0.92 -28.21 3.40
C SER A 83 0.24 -26.89 3.78
N PHE A 84 0.47 -25.81 3.03
CA PHE A 84 -0.19 -24.54 3.28
C PHE A 84 -1.70 -24.57 3.00
N LYS A 85 -2.12 -25.31 1.97
CA LYS A 85 -3.54 -25.50 1.68
C LYS A 85 -4.27 -26.13 2.87
N GLU A 86 -3.69 -27.15 3.49
CA GLU A 86 -4.28 -27.79 4.69
C GLU A 86 -4.40 -26.86 5.90
N ILE A 87 -3.49 -25.90 6.03
CA ILE A 87 -3.52 -24.90 7.12
C ILE A 87 -4.62 -23.88 6.86
N SER A 88 -4.74 -23.42 5.60
CA SER A 88 -5.74 -22.42 5.21
C SER A 88 -7.18 -22.94 5.25
N GLU A 89 -7.40 -24.25 5.05
CA GLU A 89 -8.74 -24.85 5.11
C GLU A 89 -9.25 -25.09 6.55
N LYS A 90 -8.37 -24.93 7.56
CA LYS A 90 -8.71 -25.12 8.98
C LYS A 90 -8.96 -23.82 9.74
N GLN A 91 -8.78 -22.66 9.11
CA GLN A 91 -9.13 -21.33 9.64
C GLN A 91 -10.51 -20.90 9.14
#